data_AF-A0A3M1GLW9-F1
#
_entry.id   AF-A0A3M1GLW9-F1
#
_cell.length_a   1.000
_cell.length_b   1.000
_cell.length_c   1.000
_cell.angle_alpha   90.00
_cell.angle_beta   90.00
_cell.angle_gamma   90.00
#
_symmetry.space_group_name_H-M   'P 1'
#
loop_
_entity.id
_entity.type
_entity.pdbx_description
1 polymer ?
#
loop_
_entity_poly.entity_id
_entity_poly.type
_entity_poly.pdbx_seq_one_letter_code
_entity_poly.pdbx_strand_id
1 'polypeptide(L)'
;MIRTRTTSNSTRGRTAATAHHAELRRRLAEPQRHRLLQGYPMLPVMRAAHRGRPLEDVEIDTTRRLIVGVLPHPFCNPRVSGCGFCTFPHERFNRTAAVQTTQAVAREVTARATGLPELYRRRVDALYFGGGTANLTPPEAFRQSAAP
;
A
#
# COMPACT_ATOMS: atom_id res chain seq x y z
N MET A 1 -57.52 -14.69 -13.48
CA MET A 1 -57.30 -13.23 -13.48
C MET A 1 -56.32 -12.90 -12.35
N ILE A 2 -55.02 -12.86 -12.64
CA ILE A 2 -53.94 -12.69 -11.64
C ILE A 2 -53.45 -11.24 -11.74
N ARG A 3 -53.64 -10.44 -10.68
CA ARG A 3 -53.09 -9.08 -10.58
C ARG A 3 -51.64 -9.16 -10.08
N THR A 4 -50.67 -8.92 -10.97
CA THR A 4 -49.28 -8.70 -10.62
C THR A 4 -49.11 -7.31 -10.00
N ARG A 5 -48.66 -7.26 -8.75
CA ARG A 5 -48.33 -6.02 -8.03
C ARG A 5 -46.93 -5.60 -8.44
N THR A 6 -46.81 -4.65 -9.36
CA THR A 6 -45.54 -4.03 -9.73
C THR A 6 -45.13 -3.05 -8.63
N THR A 7 -44.40 -3.51 -7.61
CA THR A 7 -43.81 -2.61 -6.61
C THR A 7 -42.55 -1.96 -7.19
N SER A 8 -42.60 -0.64 -7.30
CA SER A 8 -41.52 0.24 -7.76
C SER A 8 -40.27 0.15 -6.84
N ASN A 9 -39.30 -0.68 -7.22
CA ASN A 9 -38.03 -0.85 -6.49
C ASN A 9 -37.01 0.28 -6.78
N SER A 10 -37.34 1.19 -7.71
CA SER A 10 -36.45 2.23 -8.23
C SER A 10 -36.20 3.40 -7.25
N THR A 11 -37.09 3.64 -6.30
CA THR A 11 -37.03 4.83 -5.41
C THR A 11 -36.14 4.62 -4.19
N ARG A 12 -36.06 3.38 -3.66
CA ARG A 12 -35.17 3.02 -2.53
C ARG A 12 -33.68 3.01 -2.91
N GLY A 13 -33.34 2.54 -4.11
CA GLY A 13 -31.95 2.53 -4.58
C GLY A 13 -31.37 3.94 -4.78
N ARG A 14 -32.19 4.89 -5.26
CA ARG A 14 -31.77 6.29 -5.48
C ARG A 14 -31.59 7.08 -4.19
N THR A 15 -32.38 6.80 -3.16
CA THR A 15 -32.27 7.45 -1.83
C THR A 15 -31.07 6.95 -1.05
N ALA A 16 -30.75 5.65 -1.13
CA ALA A 16 -29.52 5.11 -0.55
C ALA A 16 -28.26 5.68 -1.23
N ALA A 17 -28.24 5.73 -2.58
CA ALA A 17 -27.11 6.30 -3.32
C ALA A 17 -26.87 7.79 -3.02
N THR A 18 -27.94 8.58 -2.84
CA THR A 18 -27.83 10.00 -2.46
C THR A 18 -27.36 10.17 -1.01
N ALA A 19 -27.80 9.31 -0.09
CA ALA A 19 -27.30 9.28 1.28
C ALA A 19 -25.80 8.94 1.35
N HIS A 20 -25.34 7.96 0.54
CA HIS A 20 -23.92 7.61 0.45
C HIS A 20 -23.07 8.75 -0.13
N HIS A 21 -23.56 9.45 -1.16
CA HIS A 21 -22.87 10.63 -1.71
C HIS A 21 -22.83 11.82 -0.74
N ALA A 22 -23.85 11.98 0.10
CA ALA A 22 -23.85 13.01 1.13
C ALA A 22 -22.84 12.67 2.24
N GLU A 23 -22.82 11.43 2.72
CA GLU A 23 -21.87 10.96 3.73
C GLU A 23 -20.41 11.02 3.24
N LEU A 24 -20.16 10.62 1.98
CA LEU A 24 -18.84 10.72 1.37
C LEU A 24 -18.37 12.19 1.32
N ARG A 25 -19.22 13.11 0.85
CA ARG A 25 -18.88 14.55 0.82
C ARG A 25 -18.58 15.09 2.23
N ARG A 26 -19.37 14.70 3.23
CA ARG A 26 -19.17 15.09 4.62
C ARG A 26 -17.80 14.64 5.13
N ARG A 27 -17.44 13.37 4.92
CA ARG A 27 -16.14 12.81 5.35
C ARG A 27 -14.94 13.46 4.65
N LEU A 28 -15.09 13.83 3.38
CA LEU A 28 -14.03 14.49 2.61
C LEU A 28 -13.80 15.95 3.03
N ALA A 29 -14.78 16.57 3.70
CA ALA A 29 -14.70 17.95 4.19
C ALA A 29 -14.18 18.07 5.64
N GLU A 30 -14.10 16.96 6.38
CA GLU A 30 -13.57 16.97 7.74
C GLU A 30 -12.04 17.13 7.76
N PRO A 31 -11.48 17.82 8.78
CA PRO A 31 -10.03 17.87 8.98
C PRO A 31 -9.48 16.45 9.04
N GLN A 32 -8.38 16.23 8.33
CA GLN A 32 -7.59 15.02 8.39
C GLN A 32 -7.37 14.56 9.85
N ARG A 33 -8.13 13.57 10.35
CA ARG A 33 -7.84 12.94 11.64
C ARG A 33 -6.81 11.84 11.45
N HIS A 34 -5.65 12.18 10.91
CA HIS A 34 -4.51 11.25 10.87
C HIS A 34 -3.72 11.35 12.15
N ARG A 35 -4.34 10.96 13.26
CA ARG A 35 -3.59 10.13 14.22
C ARG A 35 -3.57 8.69 13.69
N LEU A 36 -3.19 8.53 12.42
CA LEU A 36 -2.70 7.24 11.95
C LEU A 36 -1.48 6.98 12.82
N LEU A 37 -1.47 5.81 13.44
CA LEU A 37 -0.38 5.26 14.24
C LEU A 37 0.91 5.32 13.41
N GLN A 38 1.57 6.48 13.36
CA GLN A 38 2.94 6.57 12.93
C GLN A 38 3.71 5.68 13.89
N GLY A 39 4.55 4.81 13.35
CA GLY A 39 5.48 4.05 14.18
C GLY A 39 6.19 5.01 15.13
N TYR A 40 6.38 4.59 16.38
CA TYR A 40 7.22 5.31 17.31
C TYR A 40 8.66 4.82 17.12
N PRO A 41 9.66 5.70 16.94
CA PRO A 41 9.55 7.16 16.99
C PRO A 41 9.10 7.76 15.64
N MET A 42 8.45 8.94 15.68
CA MET A 42 7.96 9.60 14.45
C MET A 42 9.11 9.98 13.50
N LEU A 43 8.85 10.04 12.18
CA LEU A 43 9.85 10.40 11.16
C LEU A 43 10.74 11.61 11.52
N PRO A 44 10.23 12.74 12.06
CA PRO A 44 11.07 13.91 12.38
C PRO A 44 12.09 13.68 13.50
N VAL A 45 11.91 12.67 14.34
CA VAL A 45 12.82 12.33 15.44
C VAL A 45 13.66 11.07 15.13
N MET A 46 13.45 10.44 13.97
CA MET A 46 14.31 9.36 13.50
C MET A 46 15.67 9.91 13.06
N ARG A 47 16.74 9.16 13.36
CA ARG A 47 18.08 9.45 12.84
C ARG A 47 18.18 8.96 11.40
N ALA A 48 18.87 9.73 10.55
CA ALA A 48 19.16 9.29 9.19
C ALA A 48 20.04 8.04 9.23
N ALA A 49 19.57 6.95 8.60
CA ALA A 49 20.39 5.76 8.41
C ALA A 49 21.44 6.04 7.32
N HIS A 50 22.69 5.65 7.56
CA HIS A 50 23.75 5.77 6.55
C HIS A 50 23.49 4.80 5.40
N ARG A 51 23.46 5.32 4.17
CA ARG A 51 23.37 4.49 2.97
C ARG A 51 24.51 3.47 2.96
N GLY A 52 24.18 2.20 2.73
CA GLY A 52 25.16 1.12 2.63
C GLY A 52 25.54 0.44 3.95
N ARG A 53 25.12 0.96 5.11
CA ARG A 53 25.16 0.14 6.33
C ARG A 53 23.96 -0.82 6.34
N PRO A 54 24.16 -2.13 6.53
CA PRO A 54 23.11 -3.06 6.89
C PRO A 54 22.34 -2.57 8.12
N LEU A 55 21.24 -3.23 8.46
CA LEU A 55 20.54 -3.03 9.73
C LEU A 55 21.38 -3.54 10.91
N GLU A 56 22.68 -3.21 10.95
CA GLU A 56 23.67 -3.69 11.92
C GLU A 56 23.27 -3.38 13.37
N ASP A 57 22.52 -2.29 13.55
CA ASP A 57 21.99 -1.86 14.84
C ASP A 57 20.62 -2.47 15.19
N VAL A 58 20.11 -3.41 14.37
CA VAL A 58 18.82 -4.08 14.60
C VAL A 58 19.04 -5.53 14.96
N GLU A 59 18.78 -5.85 16.22
CA GLU A 59 18.70 -7.25 16.66
C GLU A 59 17.47 -7.92 16.03
N ILE A 60 17.71 -9.02 15.31
CA ILE A 60 16.65 -9.77 14.64
C ILE A 60 16.15 -10.86 15.58
N ASP A 61 14.99 -10.63 16.18
CA ASP A 61 14.26 -11.66 16.92
C ASP A 61 13.72 -12.74 15.96
N THR A 62 14.40 -13.88 15.94
CA THR A 62 14.06 -15.03 15.09
C THR A 62 12.85 -15.83 15.60
N THR A 63 12.41 -15.62 16.84
CA THR A 63 11.26 -16.31 17.44
C THR A 63 9.91 -15.78 16.94
N ARG A 64 9.89 -14.54 16.43
CA ARG A 64 8.68 -13.91 15.88
C ARG A 64 8.35 -14.43 14.48
N ARG A 65 7.14 -14.17 14.00
CA ARG A 65 6.76 -14.41 12.60
C ARG A 65 7.32 -13.30 11.72
N LEU A 66 7.76 -13.64 10.51
CA LEU A 66 8.33 -12.67 9.56
C LEU A 66 7.23 -12.16 8.63
N ILE A 67 7.01 -10.85 8.64
CA ILE A 67 6.17 -10.15 7.67
C ILE A 67 7.07 -9.27 6.83
N VAL A 68 6.95 -9.35 5.51
CA VAL A 68 7.71 -8.53 4.57
C VAL A 68 6.78 -7.50 3.93
N GLY A 69 7.08 -6.22 4.13
CA GLY A 69 6.46 -5.12 3.40
C GLY A 69 7.31 -4.74 2.21
N VAL A 70 6.77 -4.87 1.00
CA VAL A 70 7.41 -4.44 -0.25
C VAL A 70 6.69 -3.19 -0.72
N LEU A 71 7.44 -2.11 -0.95
CA LEU A 71 6.90 -0.84 -1.43
C LEU A 71 7.43 -0.55 -2.86
N PRO A 72 6.95 -1.25 -3.90
CA PRO A 72 7.55 -1.16 -5.22
C PRO A 72 6.99 0.00 -6.08
N HIS A 73 6.05 0.80 -5.58
CA HIS A 73 5.36 1.79 -6.39
C HIS A 73 5.09 3.14 -5.69
N PRO A 74 5.59 4.25 -6.24
CA PRO A 74 5.11 5.59 -5.90
C PRO A 74 3.90 6.01 -6.75
N PHE A 75 3.53 5.24 -7.78
CA PHE A 75 2.49 5.64 -8.72
C PHE A 75 1.11 5.56 -8.10
N CYS A 76 0.34 6.64 -8.24
CA CYS A 76 -1.07 6.68 -7.89
C CYS A 76 -1.93 6.78 -9.15
N ASN A 77 -3.12 6.18 -9.12
CA ASN A 77 -4.17 6.61 -10.05
C ASN A 77 -4.44 8.12 -9.81
N PRO A 78 -4.87 8.92 -10.81
CA PRO A 78 -5.11 10.35 -10.63
C PRO A 78 -5.95 10.60 -9.38
N ARG A 79 -5.65 11.69 -8.66
CA ARG A 79 -6.27 12.03 -7.37
C ARG A 79 -7.80 11.92 -7.47
N VAL A 80 -8.36 10.85 -6.91
CA VAL A 80 -9.79 10.66 -6.76
C VAL A 80 -10.27 11.25 -5.44
N SER A 81 -11.58 11.47 -5.31
CA SER A 81 -12.19 11.85 -4.05
C SER A 81 -11.86 10.76 -3.00
N GLY A 82 -11.12 11.12 -1.95
CA GLY A 82 -10.62 10.19 -0.94
C GLY A 82 -9.10 10.20 -0.83
N CYS A 83 -8.33 10.49 -1.88
CA CYS A 83 -6.86 10.52 -1.79
C CYS A 83 -6.31 11.66 -0.92
N GLY A 84 -7.16 12.58 -0.46
CA GLY A 84 -6.76 13.74 0.33
C GLY A 84 -6.15 13.41 1.68
N PHE A 85 -6.14 12.15 2.11
CA PHE A 85 -5.49 11.68 3.34
C PHE A 85 -4.13 11.00 3.15
N CYS A 86 -3.77 10.65 1.92
CA CYS A 86 -2.57 9.86 1.66
C CYS A 86 -1.33 10.76 1.78
N THR A 87 -0.29 10.26 2.46
CA THR A 87 1.02 10.93 2.56
C THR A 87 2.06 10.31 1.62
N PHE A 88 1.69 9.30 0.83
CA PHE A 88 2.58 8.74 -0.19
C PHE A 88 2.76 9.72 -1.35
N PRO A 89 3.91 9.72 -2.03
CA PRO A 89 4.09 10.47 -3.26
C PRO A 89 2.98 10.12 -4.27
N HIS A 90 2.30 11.12 -4.82
CA HIS A 90 1.24 10.93 -5.81
C HIS A 90 1.80 11.01 -7.24
N GLU A 91 2.74 10.14 -7.56
CA GLU A 91 3.37 10.16 -8.88
C GLU A 91 2.40 9.71 -9.97
N ARG A 92 2.43 10.39 -11.12
CA ARG A 92 1.65 9.98 -12.28
C ARG A 92 2.19 8.66 -12.82
N PHE A 93 1.29 7.72 -13.10
CA PHE A 93 1.68 6.42 -13.64
C PHE A 93 2.52 6.51 -14.91
N ASN A 94 3.67 5.83 -14.89
CA ASN A 94 4.53 5.58 -16.03
C ASN A 94 4.96 4.11 -16.01
N ARG A 95 4.60 3.35 -17.06
CA ARG A 95 4.84 1.90 -17.11
C ARG A 95 6.33 1.54 -17.03
N THR A 96 7.17 2.25 -17.77
CA THR A 96 8.62 2.02 -17.80
C THR A 96 9.22 2.25 -16.41
N ALA A 97 8.87 3.37 -15.77
CA ALA A 97 9.32 3.69 -14.42
C ALA A 97 8.80 2.67 -13.38
N ALA A 98 7.57 2.17 -13.53
CA ALA A 98 7.02 1.12 -12.68
C ALA A 98 7.79 -0.20 -12.76
N VAL A 99 8.16 -0.63 -13.97
CA VAL A 99 8.99 -1.82 -14.18
C VAL A 99 10.39 -1.61 -13.56
N GLN A 100 11.02 -0.46 -13.83
CA GLN A 100 12.35 -0.14 -13.29
C GLN A 100 12.37 -0.10 -11.77
N THR A 101 11.35 0.50 -11.15
CA THR A 101 11.22 0.58 -9.69
C THR A 101 11.05 -0.82 -9.10
N THR A 102 10.20 -1.65 -9.70
CA THR A 102 9.99 -3.04 -9.25
C THR A 102 11.28 -3.85 -9.34
N GLN A 103 12.05 -3.71 -10.42
CA GLN A 103 13.35 -4.36 -10.57
C GLN A 103 14.39 -3.86 -9.55
N ALA A 104 14.39 -2.55 -9.25
CA ALA A 104 15.27 -1.99 -8.22
C ALA A 104 14.93 -2.53 -6.83
N VAL A 105 13.64 -2.62 -6.51
CA VAL A 105 13.15 -3.20 -5.25
C VAL A 105 13.50 -4.68 -5.15
N ALA A 106 13.35 -5.45 -6.23
CA ALA A 106 13.76 -6.86 -6.24
C ALA A 106 15.25 -7.02 -5.93
N ARG A 107 16.12 -6.21 -6.58
CA ARG A 107 17.56 -6.21 -6.29
C ARG A 107 17.85 -5.83 -4.84
N GLU A 108 17.13 -4.85 -4.28
CA GLU A 108 17.28 -4.46 -2.88
C GLU A 108 16.89 -5.61 -1.94
N VAL A 109 15.73 -6.25 -2.17
CA VAL A 109 15.28 -7.40 -1.36
C VAL A 109 16.33 -8.52 -1.39
N THR A 110 16.84 -8.89 -2.56
CA THR A 110 17.90 -9.91 -2.68
C THR A 110 19.16 -9.49 -1.93
N ALA A 111 19.66 -8.28 -2.17
CA ALA A 111 20.87 -7.78 -1.52
C ALA A 111 20.75 -7.75 0.01
N ARG A 112 19.57 -7.35 0.53
CA ARG A 112 19.29 -7.34 1.97
C ARG A 112 19.20 -8.74 2.54
N ALA A 113 18.50 -9.65 1.87
CA ALA A 113 18.40 -11.04 2.31
C ALA A 113 19.78 -11.72 2.32
N THR A 114 20.65 -11.45 1.35
CA THR A 114 22.01 -12.01 1.33
C THR A 114 22.94 -11.41 2.39
N GLY A 115 22.71 -10.14 2.77
CA GLY A 115 23.52 -9.44 3.77
C GLY A 115 23.08 -9.68 5.22
N LEU A 116 21.94 -10.33 5.45
CA LEU A 116 21.37 -10.62 6.77
C LEU A 116 21.02 -12.10 6.87
N PRO A 117 21.98 -12.97 7.26
CA PRO A 117 21.79 -14.43 7.31
C PRO A 117 20.58 -14.87 8.15
N GLU A 118 20.20 -14.11 9.17
CA GLU A 118 19.06 -14.36 10.06
C GLU A 118 17.71 -14.19 9.36
N LEU A 119 17.66 -13.41 8.27
CA LEU A 119 16.49 -13.30 7.39
C LEU A 119 16.57 -14.28 6.22
N TYR A 120 17.79 -14.60 5.77
CA TYR A 120 18.01 -15.51 4.66
C TYR A 120 17.39 -16.89 4.95
N ARG A 121 16.51 -17.36 4.06
CA ARG A 121 15.74 -18.62 4.19
C ARG A 121 14.72 -18.68 5.33
N ARG A 122 14.49 -17.59 6.08
CA ARG A 122 13.40 -17.54 7.06
C ARG A 122 12.05 -17.64 6.34
N ARG A 123 11.11 -18.40 6.90
CA ARG A 123 9.74 -18.48 6.38
C ARG A 123 9.07 -17.11 6.49
N VAL A 124 8.54 -16.63 5.38
CA VAL A 124 7.69 -15.42 5.35
C VAL A 124 6.25 -15.83 5.63
N ASP A 125 5.69 -15.36 6.74
CA ASP A 125 4.30 -15.65 7.14
C ASP A 125 3.29 -14.75 6.40
N ALA A 126 3.70 -13.53 6.03
CA ALA A 126 2.88 -12.62 5.23
C ALA A 126 3.73 -11.68 4.37
N LEU A 127 3.18 -11.36 3.19
CA LEU A 127 3.75 -10.41 2.25
C LEU A 127 2.73 -9.29 2.01
N TYR A 128 3.17 -8.04 2.20
CA TYR A 128 2.35 -6.85 1.97
C TYR A 128 2.96 -6.03 0.84
N PHE A 129 2.17 -5.79 -0.21
CA PHE A 129 2.53 -4.84 -1.27
C PHE A 129 1.83 -3.51 -1.00
N GLY A 130 2.59 -2.47 -0.73
CA GLY A 130 2.08 -1.13 -0.42
C GLY A 130 2.74 -0.03 -1.24
N GLY A 131 2.27 1.21 -1.05
CA GLY A 131 2.70 2.38 -1.80
C GLY A 131 1.49 3.20 -2.24
N GLY A 132 1.59 3.88 -3.39
CA GLY A 132 0.44 4.49 -4.09
C GLY A 132 -0.70 3.51 -4.45
N THR A 133 -0.89 3.20 -5.73
CA THR A 133 -1.92 2.25 -6.20
C THR A 133 -1.27 0.93 -6.67
N ALA A 134 -1.19 -0.06 -5.79
CA ALA A 134 -0.34 -1.26 -5.95
C ALA A 134 -0.64 -2.11 -7.19
N ASN A 135 -1.92 -2.18 -7.54
CA ASN A 135 -2.40 -2.90 -8.71
C ASN A 135 -2.05 -2.21 -10.05
N LEU A 136 -1.38 -1.05 -10.04
CA LEU A 136 -0.83 -0.45 -11.27
C LEU A 136 0.49 -1.09 -11.70
N THR A 137 1.19 -1.77 -10.80
CA THR A 137 2.44 -2.44 -11.15
C THR A 137 2.13 -3.63 -12.09
N PRO A 138 2.82 -3.73 -13.24
CA PRO A 138 2.56 -4.81 -14.18
C PRO A 138 2.80 -6.21 -13.57
N PRO A 139 1.89 -7.18 -13.76
CA PRO A 139 2.00 -8.52 -13.16
C PRO A 139 3.32 -9.24 -13.48
N GLU A 140 3.87 -9.03 -14.67
CA GLU A 140 5.15 -9.60 -15.09
C GLU A 140 6.32 -9.10 -14.24
N ALA A 141 6.32 -7.81 -13.90
CA ALA A 141 7.34 -7.22 -13.04
C ALA A 141 7.22 -7.74 -11.61
N PHE A 142 5.99 -7.96 -11.12
CA PHE A 142 5.75 -8.55 -9.81
C PHE A 142 6.27 -9.99 -9.70
N ARG A 143 6.02 -10.84 -10.70
CA ARG A 143 6.47 -12.24 -10.68
C ARG A 143 7.99 -12.33 -10.60
N GLN A 144 8.71 -11.41 -11.27
CA GLN A 144 10.17 -11.34 -11.19
C GLN A 144 10.66 -10.94 -9.79
N SER A 145 9.89 -10.13 -9.04
CA SER A 145 10.24 -9.74 -7.66
C SER A 145 9.91 -10.79 -6.59
N ALA A 146 9.11 -11.80 -6.94
CA ALA A 146 8.67 -12.87 -6.05
C ALA A 146 9.37 -14.22 -6.32
N ALA A 147 10.28 -14.26 -7.31
CA ALA A 147 11.07 -15.45 -7.61
C ALA A 147 12.23 -15.55 -6.60
N PRO A 148 12.46 -16.73 -5.98
CA PRO A 148 13.51 -16.96 -5.01
C PRO A 148 14.92 -16.83 -5.59
#